data_AF-A0AAV4DIU2-F1
#
_entry.id   AF-A0AAV4DIU2-F1
#
_cell.length_a   1.000
_cell.length_b   1.000
_cell.length_c   1.000
_cell.angle_alpha   90.00
_cell.angle_beta   90.00
_cell.angle_gamma   90.00
#
_symmetry.space_group_name_H-M   'P 1'
#
loop_
_entity.id
_entity.type
_entity.pdbx_description
1 polymer ?
#
loop_
_entity_poly.entity_id
_entity_poly.type
_entity_poly.pdbx_seq_one_letter_code
_entity_poly.pdbx_strand_id
1 'polypeptide(L)'
;MGLGSATEGSLQISGRICYPLYISIETRKRALQCYIEPVLMYGCEAWTISKQIQNKLEATEMWFLRRMLWIPWTVKKTNERVLNEAIKRRSLVRTIRKRQATFILAAVKDRYLWRDMIANAYKQGT
;
A
#
# COMPACT_ATOMS: atom_id res chain seq x y z
N MET A 1 56.50 -30.47 10.25
CA MET A 1 55.68 -29.83 11.30
C MET A 1 55.16 -28.50 10.75
N GLY A 2 53.98 -28.52 10.13
CA GLY A 2 53.32 -27.30 9.65
C GLY A 2 52.12 -27.03 10.55
N LEU A 3 52.22 -25.99 11.39
CA LEU A 3 51.10 -25.50 12.20
C LEU A 3 50.14 -24.76 11.25
N GLY A 4 49.15 -25.48 10.72
CA GLY A 4 48.01 -24.89 10.03
C GLY A 4 47.19 -24.10 11.04
N SER A 5 47.27 -22.77 10.96
CA SER A 5 46.57 -21.82 11.81
C SER A 5 45.06 -22.00 11.74
N ALA A 6 44.44 -22.22 12.90
CA ALA A 6 43.00 -22.33 13.13
C ALA A 6 42.18 -21.06 12.83
N THR A 7 42.70 -20.11 12.04
CA THR A 7 42.13 -18.78 11.81
C THR A 7 41.34 -18.67 10.51
N GLU A 8 41.46 -19.63 9.58
CA GLU A 8 40.71 -19.62 8.32
C GLU A 8 39.25 -20.06 8.47
N GLY A 9 38.91 -20.77 9.56
CA GLY A 9 37.54 -21.22 9.85
C GLY A 9 36.59 -20.11 10.36
N SER A 10 37.13 -18.98 10.82
CA SER A 10 36.36 -17.92 11.48
C SER A 10 35.72 -16.89 10.53
N LEU A 11 36.14 -16.84 9.27
CA LEU A 11 35.67 -15.83 8.29
C LEU A 11 34.45 -16.26 7.47
N GLN A 12 33.84 -17.41 7.75
CA GLN A 12 32.63 -17.87 7.04
C GLN A 12 31.31 -17.67 7.81
N ILE A 13 31.35 -17.19 9.06
CA ILE A 13 30.15 -17.15 9.92
C ILE A 13 29.25 -15.92 9.66
N SER A 14 29.70 -14.89 8.93
CA SER A 14 28.94 -13.64 8.73
C SER A 14 27.96 -13.62 7.53
N GLY A 15 27.79 -14.73 6.80
CA GLY A 15 27.07 -14.72 5.51
C GLY A 15 25.66 -15.32 5.46
N ARG A 16 25.17 -15.99 6.50
CA ARG A 16 24.06 -16.96 6.32
C ARG A 16 22.95 -16.94 7.38
N ILE A 17 22.44 -15.77 7.76
CA ILE A 17 21.16 -15.68 8.53
C ILE A 17 20.00 -15.14 7.66
N CYS A 18 20.25 -14.65 6.45
CA CYS A 18 19.22 -14.04 5.62
C CYS A 18 18.89 -14.90 4.40
N TYR A 19 18.19 -16.02 4.59
CA TYR A 19 17.49 -16.65 3.48
C TYR A 19 16.09 -16.04 3.36
N PRO A 20 15.80 -15.26 2.30
CA PRO A 20 14.41 -14.98 1.96
C PRO A 20 13.75 -16.32 1.63
N LEU A 21 12.60 -16.62 2.26
CA LEU A 21 11.74 -17.72 1.84
C LEU A 21 11.60 -17.71 0.31
N TYR A 22 11.66 -18.88 -0.31
CA TYR A 22 11.45 -19.15 -1.74
C TYR A 22 10.03 -18.75 -2.17
N ILE A 23 9.74 -17.46 -2.09
CA ILE A 23 8.44 -16.87 -2.35
C ILE A 23 8.69 -15.65 -3.22
N SER A 24 8.02 -15.62 -4.37
CA SER A 24 8.13 -14.53 -5.32
C SER A 24 7.73 -13.19 -4.66
N ILE A 25 8.35 -12.10 -5.10
CA ILE A 25 8.02 -10.75 -4.64
C ILE A 25 6.54 -10.44 -4.94
N GLU A 26 6.05 -10.93 -6.08
CA GLU A 26 4.66 -10.76 -6.50
C GLU A 26 3.68 -11.47 -5.54
N THR A 27 3.99 -12.67 -5.05
CA THR A 27 3.16 -13.38 -4.06
C THR A 27 3.06 -12.59 -2.75
N ARG A 28 4.19 -12.05 -2.26
CA ARG A 28 4.20 -11.20 -1.04
C ARG A 28 3.41 -9.92 -1.24
N LYS A 29 3.55 -9.30 -2.40
CA LYS A 29 2.81 -8.09 -2.77
C LYS A 29 1.31 -8.35 -2.77
N ARG A 30 0.86 -9.43 -3.41
CA ARG A 30 -0.56 -9.83 -3.40
C ARG A 30 -1.06 -10.06 -1.98
N ALA A 31 -0.31 -10.78 -1.15
CA ALA A 31 -0.67 -10.98 0.25
C ALA A 31 -0.81 -9.63 1.00
N LEU A 32 0.17 -8.74 0.87
CA LEU A 32 0.11 -7.41 1.47
C LEU A 32 -1.12 -6.63 0.99
N GLN A 33 -1.42 -6.65 -0.30
CA GLN A 33 -2.61 -5.99 -0.83
C GLN A 33 -3.90 -6.59 -0.27
N CYS A 34 -4.02 -7.91 -0.22
CA CYS A 34 -5.19 -8.60 0.32
C CYS A 34 -5.48 -8.26 1.79
N TYR A 35 -4.45 -8.07 2.62
CA TYR A 35 -4.65 -7.74 4.03
C TYR A 35 -4.77 -6.24 4.29
N ILE A 36 -3.92 -5.43 3.66
CA ILE A 36 -3.78 -4.01 3.98
C ILE A 36 -4.84 -3.17 3.25
N GLU A 37 -5.17 -3.49 2.00
CA GLU A 37 -6.17 -2.72 1.25
C GLU A 37 -7.55 -2.74 1.93
N PRO A 38 -8.16 -3.87 2.35
CA PRO A 38 -9.47 -3.81 3.00
C PRO A 38 -9.43 -3.02 4.32
N VAL A 39 -8.36 -3.17 5.12
CA VAL A 39 -8.20 -2.47 6.40
C VAL A 39 -8.09 -0.96 6.21
N LEU A 40 -7.30 -0.50 5.24
CA LEU A 40 -7.14 0.93 4.96
C LEU A 40 -8.35 1.54 4.26
N MET A 41 -9.13 0.72 3.56
CA MET A 41 -10.31 1.17 2.82
C MET A 41 -11.56 1.20 3.69
N TYR A 42 -11.56 0.50 4.82
CA TYR A 42 -12.64 0.55 5.77
C TYR A 42 -12.86 1.99 6.28
N GLY A 43 -14.02 2.55 5.96
CA GLY A 43 -14.39 3.91 6.37
C GLY A 43 -13.63 5.04 5.67
N CYS A 44 -12.79 4.73 4.66
CA CYS A 44 -12.00 5.76 3.97
C CYS A 44 -12.87 6.80 3.23
N GLU A 45 -14.12 6.45 2.92
CA GLU A 45 -15.12 7.32 2.28
C GLU A 45 -15.51 8.50 3.17
N ALA A 46 -15.52 8.31 4.49
CA ALA A 46 -15.89 9.33 5.47
C ALA A 46 -14.70 10.15 5.98
N TRP A 47 -13.48 9.84 5.57
CA TRP A 47 -12.28 10.50 6.08
C TRP A 47 -11.98 11.81 5.38
N THR A 48 -11.70 12.85 6.15
CA THR A 48 -11.14 14.09 5.63
C THR A 48 -9.64 13.92 5.38
N ILE A 49 -9.22 13.83 4.12
CA ILE A 49 -7.79 13.66 3.77
C ILE A 49 -7.05 15.01 3.90
N SER A 50 -6.46 15.24 5.07
CA SER A 50 -5.47 16.31 5.26
C SER A 50 -4.12 15.92 4.64
N LYS A 51 -3.28 16.91 4.31
CA LYS A 51 -1.90 16.73 3.83
C LYS A 51 -1.07 15.89 4.81
N GLN A 52 -1.32 16.01 6.11
CA GLN A 52 -0.65 15.22 7.14
C GLN A 52 -1.01 13.74 7.05
N ILE A 53 -2.28 13.42 6.81
CA ILE A 53 -2.76 12.04 6.65
C ILE A 53 -2.22 11.45 5.35
N GLN A 54 -2.19 12.25 4.27
CA GLN A 54 -1.57 11.82 3.03
C GLN A 54 -0.10 11.43 3.22
N ASN A 55 0.69 12.27 3.91
CA ASN A 55 2.09 11.97 4.19
C ASN A 55 2.26 10.70 5.04
N LYS A 56 1.39 10.50 6.03
CA LYS A 56 1.36 9.26 6.84
C LYS A 56 1.05 8.04 5.98
N LEU A 57 0.05 8.12 5.09
CA LEU A 57 -0.29 7.03 4.17
C LEU A 57 0.88 6.68 3.24
N GLU A 58 1.55 7.69 2.69
CA GLU A 58 2.74 7.46 1.85
C GLU A 58 3.90 6.84 2.63
N ALA A 59 4.13 7.27 3.88
CA ALA A 59 5.15 6.70 4.75
C ALA A 59 4.83 5.24 5.13
N THR A 60 3.56 4.93 5.42
CA THR A 60 3.12 3.54 5.69
C THR A 60 3.28 2.65 4.46
N GLU A 61 2.92 3.13 3.25
CA GLU A 61 3.15 2.39 1.99
C GLU A 61 4.64 2.08 1.82
N MET A 62 5.53 3.04 2.08
CA MET A 62 6.98 2.82 2.04
C MET A 62 7.47 1.82 3.10
N TRP A 63 6.90 1.86 4.30
CA TRP A 63 7.24 0.91 5.37
C TRP A 63 6.88 -0.53 4.99
N PHE A 64 5.69 -0.75 4.45
CA PHE A 64 5.27 -2.07 3.96
C PHE A 64 6.19 -2.60 2.84
N LEU A 65 6.59 -1.73 1.90
CA LEU A 65 7.49 -2.11 0.82
C LEU A 65 8.90 -2.49 1.31
N ARG A 66 9.45 -1.75 2.28
CA ARG A 66 10.74 -2.08 2.89
C ARG A 66 10.70 -3.42 3.62
N ARG A 67 9.61 -3.70 4.34
CA ARG A 67 9.39 -4.99 5.00
C ARG A 67 9.22 -6.12 3.98
N MET A 68 8.48 -5.89 2.91
CA MET A 68 8.30 -6.84 1.82
C MET A 68 9.61 -7.23 1.15
N LEU A 69 10.48 -6.24 0.89
CA LEU A 69 11.78 -6.41 0.26
C LEU A 69 12.88 -6.86 1.23
N TRP A 70 12.56 -7.04 2.51
CA TRP A 70 13.52 -7.42 3.56
C TRP A 70 14.74 -6.49 3.62
N ILE A 71 14.52 -5.20 3.36
CA ILE A 71 15.62 -4.22 3.41
C ILE A 71 16.00 -4.03 4.88
N PRO A 72 17.23 -4.38 5.29
CA PRO A 72 17.66 -4.17 6.66
C PRO A 72 17.71 -2.67 6.94
N TRP A 73 17.40 -2.28 8.17
CA TRP A 73 17.34 -0.88 8.59
C TRP A 73 18.70 -0.17 8.48
N THR A 74 19.81 -0.93 8.50
CA THR A 74 21.18 -0.44 8.34
C THR A 74 21.45 0.11 6.94
N VAL A 75 20.70 -0.35 5.93
CA VAL A 75 20.92 0.04 4.53
C VAL A 75 20.08 1.29 4.20
N LYS A 76 20.77 2.42 4.00
CA LYS A 76 20.16 3.66 3.53
C LYS A 76 19.88 3.58 2.02
N LYS A 77 18.67 3.15 1.66
CA LYS A 77 18.12 3.25 0.28
C LYS A 77 17.17 4.44 0.15
N THR A 78 17.24 5.14 -0.99
CA THR A 78 16.29 6.18 -1.37
C THR A 78 14.91 5.58 -1.67
N ASN A 79 13.84 6.34 -1.42
CA ASN A 79 12.47 5.85 -1.59
C ASN A 79 12.15 5.48 -3.06
N GLU A 80 12.74 6.20 -4.01
CA GLU A 80 12.60 5.92 -5.44
C GLU A 80 13.19 4.56 -5.83
N ARG A 81 14.39 4.23 -5.31
CA ARG A 81 15.00 2.91 -5.53
C ARG A 81 14.14 1.79 -4.97
N VAL A 82 13.58 1.97 -3.78
CA VAL A 82 12.68 0.99 -3.16
C VAL A 82 11.41 0.77 -4.00
N LEU A 83 10.84 1.82 -4.60
CA LEU A 83 9.69 1.71 -5.48
C LEU A 83 10.02 0.98 -6.80
N ASN A 84 11.18 1.27 -7.38
CA ASN A 84 11.65 0.60 -8.59
C ASN A 84 11.91 -0.90 -8.35
N GLU A 85 12.56 -1.25 -7.23
CA GLU A 85 12.81 -2.64 -6.85
C GLU A 85 11.51 -3.42 -6.56
N ALA A 86 10.51 -2.75 -5.99
CA ALA A 86 9.19 -3.35 -5.76
C ALA A 86 8.31 -3.42 -7.03
N ILE A 87 8.75 -2.83 -8.15
CA ILE A 87 7.98 -2.65 -9.40
C ILE A 87 6.58 -2.11 -9.06
N LYS A 88 6.51 -1.13 -8.15
CA LYS A 88 5.26 -0.59 -7.63
C LYS A 88 5.24 0.92 -7.75
N ARG A 89 4.15 1.45 -8.30
CA ARG A 89 3.83 2.88 -8.21
C ARG A 89 2.97 3.13 -6.97
N ARG A 90 3.17 4.29 -6.33
CA ARG A 90 2.30 4.74 -5.23
C ARG A 90 0.86 4.73 -5.71
N SER A 91 0.03 3.91 -5.07
CA SER A 91 -1.33 3.62 -5.55
C SER A 91 -2.38 3.82 -4.47
N LEU A 92 -1.99 3.76 -3.20
CA LEU A 92 -2.91 3.78 -2.07
C LEU A 92 -3.76 5.05 -1.99
N VAL A 93 -3.13 6.22 -1.98
CA VAL A 93 -3.82 7.52 -1.93
C VAL A 93 -4.75 7.70 -3.13
N ARG A 94 -4.30 7.26 -4.32
CA ARG A 94 -5.11 7.32 -5.54
C ARG A 94 -6.36 6.45 -5.44
N THR A 95 -6.22 5.23 -4.90
CA THR A 95 -7.36 4.32 -4.71
C THR A 95 -8.35 4.87 -3.70
N ILE A 96 -7.88 5.47 -2.60
CA ILE A 96 -8.75 6.13 -1.62
C ILE A 96 -9.52 7.29 -2.26
N ARG A 97 -8.84 8.20 -2.97
CA ARG A 97 -9.49 9.33 -3.67
C ARG A 97 -10.52 8.86 -4.69
N LYS A 98 -10.22 7.79 -5.43
CA LYS A 98 -11.16 7.19 -6.38
C LYS A 98 -12.44 6.73 -5.68
N ARG A 99 -12.30 6.05 -4.53
CA ARG A 99 -13.46 5.59 -3.74
C ARG A 99 -14.29 6.74 -3.19
N GLN A 100 -13.65 7.76 -2.64
CA GLN A 100 -14.34 8.97 -2.17
C GLN A 100 -15.14 9.64 -3.30
N ALA A 101 -14.53 9.79 -4.48
CA ALA A 101 -15.22 10.36 -5.63
C ALA A 101 -16.42 9.51 -6.07
N THR A 102 -16.28 8.18 -6.11
CA THR A 102 -17.40 7.29 -6.46
C THR A 102 -18.52 7.33 -5.43
N PHE A 103 -18.19 7.42 -4.13
CA PHE A 103 -19.19 7.54 -3.06
C PHE A 103 -19.97 8.85 -3.17
N ILE A 104 -19.27 9.97 -3.36
CA ILE A 104 -19.90 11.29 -3.55
C ILE A 104 -20.78 11.27 -4.81
N LEU A 105 -20.28 10.72 -5.92
CA LEU A 105 -21.04 10.62 -7.16
C LEU A 105 -22.33 9.82 -6.98
N ALA A 106 -22.28 8.70 -6.25
CA ALA A 106 -23.46 7.91 -5.94
C ALA A 106 -24.47 8.69 -5.08
N ALA A 107 -24.01 9.35 -4.01
CA ALA A 107 -24.87 10.16 -3.14
C ALA A 107 -25.50 11.36 -3.87
N VAL A 108 -24.76 11.95 -4.81
CA VAL A 108 -25.24 13.05 -5.65
C VAL A 108 -26.26 12.55 -6.68
N LYS A 109 -26.00 11.42 -7.34
CA LYS A 109 -26.91 10.80 -8.31
C LYS A 109 -28.26 10.48 -7.66
N ASP A 110 -28.26 9.90 -6.46
CA ASP A 110 -29.48 9.59 -5.72
C ASP A 110 -30.35 10.83 -5.48
N ARG A 111 -29.73 11.96 -5.11
CA ARG A 111 -30.45 13.24 -4.93
C ARG A 111 -31.07 13.80 -6.22
N TYR A 112 -30.39 13.67 -7.36
CA TYR A 112 -30.96 14.11 -8.64
C TYR A 112 -32.13 13.23 -9.06
N LEU A 113 -31.98 11.90 -8.95
CA LEU A 113 -33.05 10.96 -9.25
C LEU A 113 -34.31 11.24 -8.43
N TRP A 114 -34.17 11.47 -7.12
CA TRP A 114 -35.30 11.84 -6.26
C TRP A 114 -35.99 13.14 -6.69
N ARG A 115 -35.21 14.18 -7.04
CA ARG A 115 -35.77 15.44 -7.53
C ARG A 115 -36.56 15.26 -8.83
N ASP A 116 -36.01 14.49 -9.77
CA ASP A 116 -36.64 14.23 -11.05
C ASP A 116 -37.93 13.40 -10.91
N MET A 117 -37.93 12.41 -10.00
CA MET A 117 -39.14 11.63 -9.68
C MET A 117 -40.25 12.51 -9.10
N ILE A 118 -39.92 13.41 -8.17
CA ILE A 118 -40.89 14.36 -7.59
C ILE A 118 -41.41 15.30 -8.68
N ALA A 119 -40.53 15.88 -9.49
CA ALA A 119 -40.93 16.79 -10.56
C ALA A 119 -41.84 16.13 -11.60
N ASN A 120 -41.61 14.85 -11.93
CA ASN A 120 -42.47 14.08 -12.82
C ASN A 120 -43.83 13.74 -12.18
N ALA A 121 -43.87 13.45 -10.88
CA ALA A 121 -45.11 13.18 -10.17
C ALA A 121 -46.05 14.41 -10.18
N TYR A 122 -45.52 15.63 -10.02
CA TYR A 122 -46.31 16.85 -10.14
C TYR A 122 -46.85 17.09 -11.55
N LYS A 123 -46.08 16.75 -12.59
CA LYS A 123 -46.50 16.92 -14.00
C LYS A 123 -47.61 15.96 -14.43
N GLN A 124 -47.76 14.81 -13.78
CA GLN A 124 -48.83 13.84 -14.10
C GLN A 124 -50.14 14.11 -13.35
N GLY A 125 -50.13 14.97 -12.34
CA GLY A 125 -51.31 15.36 -11.55
C GLY A 125 -52.07 16.60 -12.05
N THR A 126 -51.64 17.17 -13.18
CA THR A 126 -52.29 18.26 -13.93
C THR A 126 -52.75 17.76 -15.28
#